data_AF-A0A955L5S5-F1
#
_entry.id   AF-A0A955L5S5-F1
#
_cell.length_a   1.000
_cell.length_b   1.000
_cell.length_c   1.000
_cell.angle_alpha   90.00
_cell.angle_beta   90.00
_cell.angle_gamma   90.00
#
_symmetry.space_group_name_H-M   'P 1'
#
loop_
_entity.id
_entity.type
_entity.pdbx_description
1 polymer ?
#
loop_
_entity_poly.entity_id
_entity_poly.type
_entity_poly.pdbx_seq_one_letter_code
_entity_poly.pdbx_strand_id
1 'polypeptide(L)' 'MSKLRIGTGGVPLSSKSRSTLAGIERIAELGLEHMELEFVRGVKMGEDTAKDVRKTKEENNVS' A
#
# COMPACT_ATOMS: atom_id res chain seq x y z
N MET A 1 -20.66 9.96 -2.59
CA MET A 1 -20.38 10.23 -1.16
C MET A 1 -18.92 9.94 -0.89
N SER A 2 -18.21 10.83 -0.18
CA SER A 2 -16.84 10.57 0.27
C SER A 2 -16.87 9.59 1.44
N LYS A 3 -16.33 8.38 1.24
CA LYS A 3 -16.13 7.40 2.31
C LYS A 3 -14.82 7.74 3.04
N LEU A 4 -14.85 7.81 4.37
CA LEU A 4 -13.64 7.95 5.18
C LEU A 4 -12.85 6.64 5.10
N ARG A 5 -11.57 6.74 4.71
CA ARG A 5 -10.64 5.60 4.66
C ARG A 5 -9.57 5.78 5.73
N ILE A 6 -9.29 4.73 6.48
CA ILE A 6 -8.27 4.72 7.52
C ILE A 6 -7.13 3.81 7.08
N GLY A 7 -5.90 4.26 7.31
CA GLY A 7 -4.70 3.64 6.76
C GLY A 7 -3.43 4.06 7.47
N THR A 8 -2.29 3.57 6.98
CA THR A 8 -0.96 3.94 7.49
C THR A 8 -0.21 4.85 6.53
N GLY A 9 0.65 5.70 7.10
CA GLY A 9 1.75 6.33 6.34
C GLY A 9 2.87 5.30 6.17
N GLY A 10 3.10 4.88 4.92
CA GLY A 10 4.11 3.89 4.58
C GLY A 10 3.75 2.45 4.94
N VAL A 11 4.70 1.55 4.73
CA VAL A 11 4.56 0.10 4.93
C VAL A 11 4.51 -0.22 6.44
N PRO A 12 3.45 -0.87 6.95
CA PRO A 12 3.34 -1.28 8.35
C PRO A 12 4.55 -2.08 8.84
N LEU A 13 4.93 -1.90 10.11
CA LEU A 13 6.00 -2.69 10.73
C LEU A 13 5.68 -4.19 10.83
N SER A 14 4.39 -4.54 10.79
CA SER A 14 3.91 -5.92 10.84
C SER A 14 3.82 -6.59 9.46
N SER A 15 4.17 -5.89 8.37
CA SER A 15 4.24 -6.49 7.03
C SER A 15 5.36 -7.52 6.94
N LYS A 16 5.16 -8.58 6.15
CA LYS A 16 6.15 -9.65 5.94
C LYS A 16 7.48 -9.16 5.36
N SER A 17 7.45 -8.03 4.65
CA SER A 17 8.64 -7.34 4.16
C SER A 17 8.40 -5.83 4.10
N ARG A 18 9.46 -5.04 3.87
CA ARG A 18 9.38 -3.58 3.74
C ARG A 18 8.98 -3.12 2.33
N SER A 19 8.42 -4.01 1.50
CA SER A 19 7.96 -3.67 0.15
C SER A 19 6.55 -3.06 0.17
N THR A 20 6.25 -2.23 -0.83
CA THR A 20 4.90 -1.68 -1.01
C THR A 20 3.84 -2.76 -1.17
N LEU A 21 4.14 -3.83 -1.91
CA LEU A 21 3.19 -4.93 -2.15
C LEU A 21 2.82 -5.64 -0.84
N ALA A 22 3.82 -5.99 -0.02
CA ALA A 22 3.60 -6.58 1.30
C ALA A 22 2.91 -5.60 2.28
N GLY A 23 3.07 -4.29 2.06
CA GLY A 23 2.31 -3.26 2.77
C GLY A 23 0.82 -3.32 2.45
N ILE A 24 0.47 -3.35 1.17
CA ILE A 24 -0.93 -3.40 0.70
C ILE A 24 -1.63 -4.67 1.21
N GLU A 25 -1.00 -5.83 1.05
CA GLU A 25 -1.54 -7.10 1.57
C GLU A 25 -1.80 -6.99 3.09
N ARG A 26 -0.83 -6.43 3.83
CA ARG A 26 -0.97 -6.29 5.28
C ARG A 26 -2.08 -5.34 5.69
N ILE A 27 -2.31 -4.26 4.95
CA ILE A 27 -3.39 -3.31 5.20
C ILE A 27 -4.75 -3.99 5.05
N ALA A 28 -4.93 -4.80 4.01
CA ALA A 28 -6.16 -5.58 3.83
C ALA A 28 -6.34 -6.64 4.93
N GLU A 29 -5.27 -7.36 5.31
CA GLU A 29 -5.31 -8.31 6.44
C GLU A 29 -5.71 -7.65 7.77
N LEU A 30 -5.34 -6.38 7.96
CA LEU A 30 -5.67 -5.59 9.16
C LEU A 30 -7.07 -4.97 9.11
N GLY A 31 -7.82 -5.13 8.02
CA GLY A 31 -9.13 -4.50 7.83
C GLY A 31 -9.07 -2.98 7.63
N LEU A 32 -7.90 -2.45 7.25
CA LEU A 32 -7.70 -1.05 6.91
C LEU A 32 -7.95 -0.83 5.41
N GLU A 33 -8.21 0.42 5.01
CA GLU A 33 -8.70 0.74 3.66
C GLU A 33 -7.75 1.63 2.85
N HIS A 34 -6.63 2.06 3.42
CA HIS A 34 -5.71 2.98 2.76
C HIS A 34 -4.24 2.75 3.16
N MET A 35 -3.32 3.08 2.26
CA MET A 35 -1.90 3.21 2.57
C MET A 35 -1.30 4.36 1.77
N GLU A 36 -0.61 5.28 2.44
CA GLU A 36 0.14 6.32 1.76
C GLU A 36 1.55 5.82 1.41
N LEU A 37 2.01 6.10 0.18
CA LEU A 37 3.38 5.78 -0.24
C LEU A 37 4.32 6.92 0.12
N GLU A 38 5.29 6.61 0.98
CA GLU A 38 6.26 7.58 1.47
C GLU A 38 7.58 7.49 0.69
N PHE A 39 7.95 8.56 0.00
CA PHE A 39 9.20 8.64 -0.78
C PHE A 39 10.38 9.24 0.02
N VAL A 40 10.41 9.03 1.34
CA VAL A 40 11.37 9.64 2.29
C VAL A 40 12.84 9.35 1.93
N ARG A 41 13.12 8.22 1.28
CA ARG A 41 14.47 7.82 0.83
C ARG A 41 14.64 7.84 -0.70
N GLY A 42 13.82 8.65 -1.37
CA GLY A 42 13.80 8.80 -2.82
C GLY A 42 12.70 7.98 -3.50
N VAL A 43 12.41 8.33 -4.75
CA VAL A 43 11.41 7.67 -5.60
C VAL A 43 12.10 6.58 -6.42
N LYS A 44 12.03 5.34 -5.95
CA LYS A 44 12.64 4.16 -6.60
C LYS A 44 11.58 3.19 -7.10
N MET A 45 10.55 3.69 -7.79
CA MET A 45 9.48 2.88 -8.38
C MET A 45 9.52 3.01 -9.90
N GLY A 46 9.90 1.92 -10.58
CA GLY A 46 9.80 1.83 -12.03
C GLY A 46 8.37 1.59 -12.50
N GLU A 47 8.13 1.71 -13.80
CA GLU A 47 6.80 1.54 -14.40
C GLU A 47 6.18 0.16 -14.10
N ASP A 48 6.96 -0.90 -14.21
CA ASP A 48 6.49 -2.26 -13.93
C ASP A 48 6.07 -2.42 -12.47
N THR A 49 6.88 -1.93 -11.53
CA THR A 49 6.52 -1.92 -10.10
C THR A 49 5.27 -1.09 -9.84
N ALA A 50 5.09 0.04 -10.52
CA ALA A 50 3.89 0.85 -10.39
C ALA A 50 2.63 0.11 -10.89
N LYS A 51 2.75 -0.67 -11.98
CA LYS A 51 1.66 -1.54 -12.49
C LYS A 51 1.33 -2.63 -11.48
N ASP A 52 2.33 -3.27 -10.89
CA ASP A 52 2.13 -4.30 -9.86
C ASP A 52 1.43 -3.72 -8.63
N VAL A 53 1.87 -2.55 -8.16
CA VAL A 53 1.22 -1.83 -7.04
C VAL A 53 -0.25 -1.53 -7.37
N ARG A 54 -0.55 -1.06 -8.58
CA ARG A 54 -1.93 -0.81 -9.04
C ARG A 54 -2.76 -2.09 -9.03
N LYS A 55 -2.22 -3.19 -9.53
CA LYS A 55 -2.91 -4.48 -9.56
C LYS A 55 -3.19 -4.97 -8.13
N THR A 56 -2.18 -5.00 -7.27
CA THR A 56 -2.30 -5.51 -5.90
C THR A 56 -3.28 -4.68 -5.07
N LYS A 57 -3.29 -3.35 -5.22
CA LYS A 57 -4.27 -2.51 -4.49
C LYS A 57 -5.71 -2.76 -4.96
N GLU A 58 -5.91 -3.04 -6.25
CA GLU A 58 -7.23 -3.35 -6.82
C GLU A 58 -7.74 -4.69 -6.32
N GLU A 59 -6.88 -5.71 -6.29
CA GLU A 59 -7.20 -7.05 -5.77
C GLU A 59 -7.54 -7.02 -4.27
N ASN A 60 -6.87 -6.15 -3.50
CA ASN A 60 -7.06 -6.04 -2.05
C ASN A 60 -8.08 -4.95 -1.65
N ASN A 61 -8.66 -4.22 -2.61
CA ASN A 61 -9.56 -3.09 -2.38
C ASN A 61 -8.97 -2.03 -1.41
N VAL A 62 -7.66 -1.80 -1.51
CA VAL A 62 -6.93 -0.80 -0.72
C VAL A 62 -6.69 0.43 -1.59
N SER A 63 -6.85 1.61 -0.97
CA SER A 63 -6.63 2.88 -1.63
C SER A 63 -5.20 3.34 -1.61
#